data_AF-A0A518G2T2-F1
#
_entry.id   AF-A0A518G2T2-F1
#
_cell.length_a   1.000
_cell.length_b   1.000
_cell.length_c   1.000
_cell.angle_alpha   90.00
_cell.angle_beta   90.00
_cell.angle_gamma   90.00
#
_symmetry.space_group_name_H-M   'P 1'
#
loop_
_entity.id
_entity.type
_entity.pdbx_description
1 polymer ?
#
loop_
_entity_poly.entity_id
_entity_poly.type
_entity_poly.pdbx_seq_one_letter_code
_entity_poly.pdbx_strand_id
1 'polypeptide(L)'
;MPPRSLAHWMRPAAILAGITLCSFPTFNTGMRPSLILAADPRPASQSTAAEDTPLLREGSLVVKRKALCSIVGERLQLRFEDPERTLLALENLAAQRIMQFLLQDDSDNRWLVDGTITVYRDRNFLLLNHITRDSH
;
A
#
# COMPACT_ATOMS: atom_id res chain seq x y z
N MET A 1 -4.81 -30.16 -42.57
CA MET A 1 -6.11 -29.52 -42.87
C MET A 1 -6.50 -28.64 -41.69
N PRO A 2 -6.61 -27.31 -41.86
CA PRO A 2 -7.27 -26.39 -40.93
C PRO A 2 -8.80 -26.35 -41.22
N PRO A 3 -9.62 -25.80 -40.31
CA PRO A 3 -10.38 -24.59 -40.67
C PRO A 3 -10.36 -23.54 -39.53
N ARG A 4 -10.06 -22.26 -39.80
CA ARG A 4 -10.96 -21.18 -40.29
C ARG A 4 -11.93 -20.64 -39.23
N SER A 5 -11.72 -19.38 -38.83
CA SER A 5 -12.68 -18.24 -38.96
C SER A 5 -12.06 -17.02 -38.25
N LEU A 6 -11.58 -15.97 -38.94
CA LEU A 6 -12.32 -14.76 -39.39
C LEU A 6 -13.01 -14.02 -38.24
N ALA A 7 -13.05 -12.69 -38.12
CA ALA A 7 -12.40 -11.52 -38.71
C ALA A 7 -13.21 -10.33 -38.14
N HIS A 8 -12.58 -9.16 -38.02
CA HIS A 8 -13.25 -7.84 -37.95
C HIS A 8 -14.10 -7.60 -36.68
N TRP A 9 -14.02 -6.48 -35.98
CA TRP A 9 -14.25 -5.12 -36.48
C TRP A 9 -13.48 -4.08 -35.65
N MET A 10 -12.91 -3.09 -36.35
CA MET A 10 -12.62 -1.76 -35.85
C MET A 10 -13.92 -1.05 -35.45
N ARG A 11 -13.87 -0.16 -34.45
CA ARG A 11 -14.05 1.30 -34.65
C ARG A 11 -13.84 2.14 -33.37
N PRO A 12 -13.53 3.45 -33.52
CA PRO A 12 -12.97 4.32 -32.50
C PRO A 12 -14.02 5.21 -31.81
N ALA A 13 -13.64 5.88 -30.72
CA ALA A 13 -14.25 7.14 -30.33
C ALA A 13 -13.27 7.99 -29.51
N ALA A 14 -12.81 9.08 -30.10
CA ALA A 14 -12.17 10.19 -29.41
C ALA A 14 -13.24 10.98 -28.64
N ILE A 15 -12.93 11.42 -27.43
CA ILE A 15 -13.72 12.43 -26.72
C ILE A 15 -12.79 13.58 -26.35
N LEU A 16 -13.09 14.73 -26.96
CA LEU A 16 -12.52 16.05 -26.74
C LEU A 16 -13.49 16.82 -25.82
N ALA A 17 -13.01 17.24 -24.65
CA ALA A 17 -13.58 18.33 -23.85
C ALA A 17 -12.45 18.78 -22.90
N GLY A 18 -11.85 19.95 -23.03
CA GLY A 18 -12.50 21.26 -23.15
C GLY A 18 -12.74 21.82 -21.74
N ILE A 19 -11.68 22.02 -20.96
CA ILE A 19 -11.77 22.66 -19.64
C ILE A 19 -11.38 24.12 -19.79
N THR A 20 -12.42 24.95 -19.70
CA THR A 20 -12.46 26.40 -19.74
C THR A 20 -11.56 27.02 -18.66
N LEU A 21 -10.69 27.92 -19.09
CA LEU A 21 -9.94 28.84 -18.22
C LEU A 21 -10.93 29.83 -17.58
N CYS A 22 -11.24 29.65 -16.30
CA CYS A 22 -11.89 30.70 -15.52
C CYS A 22 -10.83 31.71 -15.09
N SER A 23 -10.94 32.92 -15.66
CA SER A 23 -10.25 34.13 -15.22
C SER A 23 -10.51 34.41 -13.74
N PHE A 24 -9.45 34.53 -12.95
CA PHE A 24 -9.54 35.07 -11.59
C PHE A 24 -9.46 36.60 -11.64
N PRO A 25 -10.36 37.33 -10.95
CA PRO A 25 -10.26 38.77 -10.81
C PRO A 25 -9.11 39.17 -9.88
N THR A 26 -8.36 40.17 -10.34
CA THR A 26 -7.37 40.95 -9.61
C THR A 26 -7.97 41.53 -8.33
N PHE A 27 -7.40 41.22 -7.16
CA PHE A 27 -7.70 41.94 -5.93
C PHE A 27 -6.42 42.39 -5.22
N ASN A 28 -6.18 43.68 -5.38
CA ASN A 28 -5.68 44.67 -4.43
C ASN A 28 -4.29 44.50 -3.78
N THR A 29 -3.39 45.34 -4.28
CA THR A 29 -2.14 45.79 -3.65
C THR A 29 -2.45 46.54 -2.35
N GLY A 30 -2.13 45.90 -1.21
CA GLY A 30 -2.14 46.53 0.11
C GLY A 30 -0.86 46.17 0.86
N MET A 31 0.19 46.93 0.60
CA MET A 31 1.48 46.88 1.30
C MET A 31 1.33 47.31 2.77
N ARG A 32 1.81 46.51 3.73
CA ARG A 32 2.62 46.94 4.91
C ARG A 32 2.98 45.77 5.88
N PRO A 33 3.99 45.91 6.76
CA PRO A 33 5.23 45.13 6.67
C PRO A 33 5.48 44.16 7.85
N SER A 34 6.44 43.25 7.58
CA SER A 34 7.34 42.50 8.47
C SER A 34 7.03 42.38 9.96
N LEU A 35 6.67 41.17 10.39
CA LEU A 35 7.16 40.62 11.66
C LEU A 35 7.70 39.20 11.46
N ILE A 36 8.85 39.04 12.07
CA ILE A 36 9.82 37.96 12.08
C ILE A 36 9.29 36.72 12.82
N LEU A 37 9.53 35.55 12.22
CA LEU A 37 9.92 34.29 12.88
C LEU A 37 8.96 33.62 13.86
N ALA A 38 8.15 32.71 13.33
CA ALA A 38 7.93 31.40 13.94
C ALA A 38 7.99 30.37 12.82
N ALA A 39 9.18 29.83 12.58
CA ALA A 39 9.34 28.64 11.76
C ALA A 39 8.70 27.49 12.52
N ASP A 40 7.42 27.23 12.25
CA ASP A 40 6.76 26.02 12.70
C ASP A 40 7.24 24.88 11.78
N PRO A 41 8.06 23.93 12.28
CA PRO A 41 8.48 22.81 11.46
C PRO A 41 7.24 21.94 11.22
N ARG A 42 6.62 22.09 10.05
CA ARG A 42 5.70 21.08 9.51
C ARG A 42 6.37 19.71 9.74
N PRO A 43 5.72 18.76 10.42
CA PRO A 43 6.28 17.42 10.52
C PRO A 43 6.46 16.93 9.09
N ALA A 44 7.72 16.66 8.77
CA ALA A 44 8.14 16.14 7.49
C ALA A 44 7.20 15.00 7.10
N SER A 45 6.70 15.02 5.87
CA SER A 45 6.21 13.82 5.21
C SER A 45 7.27 12.75 5.44
N GLN A 46 6.96 11.79 6.31
CA GLN A 46 7.78 10.60 6.49
C GLN A 46 7.71 9.85 5.17
N SER A 47 8.64 10.18 4.26
CA SER A 47 9.14 9.19 3.31
C SER A 47 9.67 8.08 4.18
N THR A 48 8.84 7.06 4.35
CA THR A 48 9.24 5.79 4.94
C THR A 48 10.41 5.34 4.08
N ALA A 49 11.60 5.49 4.65
CA ALA A 49 12.83 5.00 4.08
C ALA A 49 12.53 3.56 3.65
N ALA A 50 12.66 3.30 2.35
CA ALA A 50 12.73 1.94 1.87
C ALA A 50 14.04 1.41 2.45
N GLU A 51 13.99 0.88 3.67
CA GLU A 51 15.10 0.12 4.21
C GLU A 51 15.42 -0.96 3.19
N ASP A 52 16.70 -1.06 2.86
CA ASP A 52 17.27 -1.94 1.84
C ASP A 52 17.21 -3.39 2.33
N THR A 53 16.01 -3.87 2.61
CA THR A 53 15.74 -5.23 3.05
C THR A 53 15.96 -6.12 1.84
N PRO A 54 16.82 -7.15 1.93
CA PRO A 54 17.14 -7.98 0.79
C PRO A 54 15.86 -8.58 0.19
N LEU A 55 15.67 -8.32 -1.11
CA LEU A 55 14.51 -8.79 -1.87
C LEU A 55 14.43 -10.32 -1.80
N LEU A 56 13.32 -10.82 -1.28
CA LEU A 56 13.02 -12.24 -1.34
C LEU A 56 12.63 -12.63 -2.77
N ARG A 57 13.01 -13.85 -3.14
CA ARG A 57 12.63 -14.42 -4.42
C ARG A 57 11.11 -14.54 -4.53
N GLU A 58 10.57 -14.15 -5.67
CA GLU A 58 9.16 -14.37 -6.00
C GLU A 58 8.79 -15.86 -5.89
N GLY A 59 7.61 -16.13 -5.32
CA GLY A 59 7.12 -17.49 -5.07
C GLY A 59 7.69 -18.13 -3.80
N SER A 60 8.57 -17.45 -3.05
CA SER A 60 9.04 -17.97 -1.75
C SER A 60 7.88 -18.15 -0.78
N LEU A 61 7.93 -19.22 0.02
CA LEU A 61 6.87 -19.53 0.97
C LEU A 61 7.22 -19.01 2.36
N VAL A 62 6.23 -18.44 3.03
CA VAL A 62 6.22 -18.17 4.47
C VAL A 62 5.37 -19.27 5.11
N VAL A 63 5.96 -20.03 6.03
CA VAL A 63 5.29 -21.17 6.67
C VAL A 63 5.34 -21.00 8.19
N LYS A 64 4.15 -20.88 8.78
CA LYS A 64 3.86 -20.78 10.22
C LYS A 64 4.78 -19.82 10.94
N ARG A 65 4.94 -18.62 10.36
CA ARG A 65 5.79 -17.58 10.95
C ARG A 65 4.98 -16.67 11.82
N LYS A 66 5.54 -16.32 12.98
CA LYS A 66 4.98 -15.31 13.87
C LYS A 66 5.21 -13.93 13.26
N ALA A 67 4.16 -13.13 13.25
CA ALA A 67 4.18 -11.76 12.81
C ALA A 67 3.38 -10.88 13.76
N LEU A 68 3.91 -9.69 14.00
CA LEU A 68 3.16 -8.58 14.57
C LEU A 68 2.47 -7.85 13.43
N CYS A 69 1.15 -7.74 13.52
CA CYS A 69 0.31 -7.17 12.49
C CYS A 69 -0.10 -5.74 12.87
N SER A 70 -0.04 -4.82 11.91
CA SER A 70 -0.52 -3.45 12.10
C SER A 70 -1.18 -2.92 10.82
N ILE A 71 -2.02 -1.90 10.93
CA ILE A 71 -2.64 -1.25 9.77
C ILE A 71 -1.83 0.00 9.43
N VAL A 72 -1.35 0.08 8.18
CA VAL A 72 -0.62 1.25 7.65
C VAL A 72 -1.36 1.78 6.44
N GLY A 73 -1.99 2.95 6.58
CA GLY A 73 -2.93 3.47 5.60
C GLY A 73 -4.12 2.53 5.45
N GLU A 74 -4.27 1.92 4.28
CA GLU A 74 -5.35 0.97 3.97
C GLU A 74 -4.88 -0.48 3.89
N ARG A 75 -3.62 -0.75 4.25
CA ARG A 75 -3.01 -2.07 4.09
C ARG A 75 -2.57 -2.67 5.41
N LEU A 76 -2.60 -4.00 5.46
CA LEU A 76 -2.01 -4.77 6.53
C LEU A 76 -0.49 -4.83 6.36
N GLN A 77 0.24 -4.44 7.40
CA GLN A 77 1.68 -4.59 7.53
C GLN A 77 1.98 -5.75 8.48
N LEU A 78 2.93 -6.61 8.10
CA LEU A 78 3.41 -7.71 8.91
C LEU A 78 4.89 -7.50 9.25
N ARG A 79 5.20 -7.41 10.54
CA ARG A 79 6.57 -7.37 11.04
C ARG A 79 6.93 -8.76 11.58
N PHE A 80 7.94 -9.37 10.97
CA PHE A 80 8.51 -10.64 11.41
C PHE A 80 9.74 -10.37 12.26
N GLU A 81 9.95 -11.17 13.30
CA GLU A 81 11.10 -11.02 14.22
C GLU A 81 12.33 -11.82 13.74
N ASP A 82 12.13 -12.96 13.06
CA ASP A 82 13.24 -13.80 12.59
C ASP A 82 12.95 -14.47 11.22
N PRO A 83 13.65 -14.06 10.15
CA PRO A 83 14.53 -12.88 10.07
C PRO A 83 13.73 -11.58 10.21
N GLU A 84 14.30 -10.56 10.88
CA GLU A 84 13.66 -9.26 11.03
C GLU A 84 13.36 -8.65 9.66
N ARG A 85 12.07 -8.43 9.38
CA ARG A 85 11.61 -7.78 8.14
C ARG A 85 10.18 -7.33 8.26
N THR A 86 9.84 -6.37 7.43
CA THR A 86 8.48 -5.86 7.31
C THR A 86 7.97 -6.08 5.90
N LEU A 87 6.80 -6.70 5.78
CA LEU A 87 6.13 -6.96 4.51
C LEU A 87 4.74 -6.33 4.50
N LEU A 88 4.30 -5.86 3.34
CA LEU A 88 2.91 -5.47 3.14
C LEU A 88 2.11 -6.67 2.63
N ALA A 89 0.93 -6.88 3.19
CA ALA A 89 0.01 -7.89 2.69
C ALA A 89 -0.59 -7.43 1.36
N LEU A 90 -0.79 -8.37 0.45
CA LEU A 90 -1.71 -8.19 -0.66
C LEU A 90 -3.16 -8.28 -0.15
N GLU A 91 -4.05 -7.56 -0.83
CA GLU A 91 -5.47 -7.56 -0.51
C GLU A 91 -6.07 -8.94 -0.81
N ASN A 92 -6.55 -9.60 0.25
CA ASN A 92 -7.33 -10.81 0.16
C ASN A 92 -8.16 -11.02 1.44
N LEU A 93 -8.95 -12.10 1.47
CA LEU A 93 -9.84 -12.39 2.60
C LEU A 93 -9.09 -12.60 3.93
N ALA A 94 -7.91 -13.20 3.91
CA ALA A 94 -7.10 -13.42 5.11
C ALA A 94 -6.59 -12.10 5.69
N ALA A 95 -6.06 -11.21 4.85
CA ALA A 95 -5.65 -9.87 5.27
C ALA A 95 -6.83 -9.08 5.84
N GLN A 96 -7.99 -9.11 5.17
CA GLN A 96 -9.19 -8.43 5.62
C GLN A 96 -9.66 -8.92 7.00
N ARG A 97 -9.58 -10.22 7.28
CA ARG A 97 -9.94 -10.79 8.59
C ARG A 97 -9.03 -10.28 9.71
N ILE A 98 -7.71 -10.24 9.47
CA ILE A 98 -6.77 -9.68 10.44
C ILE A 98 -7.10 -8.20 10.66
N MET A 99 -7.26 -7.42 9.59
CA MET A 99 -7.57 -5.99 9.70
C MET A 99 -8.86 -5.74 10.48
N GLN A 100 -9.94 -6.48 10.20
CA GLN A 100 -11.20 -6.37 10.94
C GLN A 100 -11.02 -6.63 12.43
N PHE A 101 -10.20 -7.63 12.78
CA PHE A 101 -9.89 -7.88 14.18
C PHE A 101 -9.13 -6.70 14.78
N LEU A 102 -8.05 -6.23 14.15
CA LEU A 102 -7.22 -5.15 14.69
C LEU A 102 -8.03 -3.85 14.89
N LEU A 103 -9.05 -3.62 14.07
CA LEU A 103 -9.98 -2.50 14.23
C LEU A 103 -10.93 -2.66 15.43
N GLN A 104 -11.20 -3.89 15.87
CA GLN A 104 -12.04 -4.18 17.03
C GLN A 104 -11.22 -4.20 18.33
N ASP A 105 -10.03 -4.80 18.29
CA ASP A 105 -9.13 -4.96 19.42
C ASP A 105 -7.67 -5.01 18.93
N ASP A 106 -6.89 -3.99 19.32
CA ASP A 106 -5.47 -3.86 18.97
C ASP A 106 -4.54 -4.32 20.11
N SER A 107 -5.09 -4.81 21.23
CA SER A 107 -4.28 -5.23 22.38
C SER A 107 -3.48 -6.51 22.12
N ASP A 108 -4.00 -7.38 21.26
CA ASP A 108 -3.30 -8.56 20.76
C ASP A 108 -3.26 -8.55 19.24
N ASN A 109 -2.07 -8.31 18.70
CA ASN A 109 -1.83 -8.23 17.27
C ASN A 109 -0.82 -9.28 16.77
N ARG A 110 -0.62 -10.34 17.56
CA ARG A 110 0.27 -11.46 17.22
C ARG A 110 -0.48 -12.53 16.43
N TRP A 111 0.10 -12.90 15.30
CA TRP A 111 -0.46 -13.89 14.38
C TRP A 111 0.59 -14.85 13.87
N LEU A 112 0.19 -16.11 13.72
CA LEU A 112 0.88 -17.10 12.90
C LEU A 112 0.33 -17.01 11.48
N VAL A 113 1.23 -16.80 10.51
CA VAL A 113 0.85 -16.60 9.11
C VAL A 113 1.57 -17.58 8.18
N ASP A 114 0.82 -18.01 7.18
CA ASP A 114 1.28 -18.78 6.03
C ASP A 114 0.98 -17.97 4.76
N GLY A 115 1.89 -18.00 3.79
CA GLY A 115 1.68 -17.25 2.55
C GLY A 115 2.76 -17.41 1.50
N THR A 116 2.57 -16.70 0.40
CA THR A 116 3.49 -16.68 -0.73
C THR A 116 4.00 -15.27 -0.95
N ILE A 117 5.31 -15.13 -1.09
CA ILE A 117 5.96 -13.87 -1.41
C ILE A 117 5.78 -13.55 -2.89
N THR A 118 5.41 -12.30 -3.15
CA THR A 118 5.34 -11.72 -4.50
C THR A 118 6.23 -10.50 -4.56
N VAL A 119 6.82 -10.24 -5.73
CA VAL A 119 7.65 -9.05 -5.96
C VAL A 119 6.92 -8.13 -6.93
N TYR A 120 6.81 -6.84 -6.59
CA TYR A 120 6.26 -5.83 -7.49
C TYR A 120 6.97 -4.50 -7.28
N ARG A 121 7.49 -3.89 -8.36
CA ARG A 121 8.22 -2.62 -8.32
C ARG A 121 9.30 -2.60 -7.23
N ASP A 122 10.16 -3.62 -7.25
CA ASP A 122 11.30 -3.78 -6.33
C ASP A 122 10.92 -3.82 -4.84
N ARG A 123 9.71 -4.32 -4.54
CA ARG A 123 9.24 -4.53 -3.17
C ARG A 123 8.61 -5.89 -3.00
N ASN A 124 8.81 -6.48 -1.82
CA ASN A 124 8.15 -7.71 -1.44
C ASN A 124 6.77 -7.43 -0.85
N PHE A 125 5.81 -8.22 -1.30
CA PHE A 125 4.47 -8.33 -0.75
C PHE A 125 4.20 -9.77 -0.33
N LEU A 126 3.27 -9.96 0.60
CA LEU A 126 2.87 -11.27 1.07
C LEU A 126 1.40 -11.52 0.72
N LEU A 127 1.14 -12.55 -0.09
CA LEU A 127 -0.20 -13.11 -0.24
C LEU A 127 -0.45 -14.08 0.90
N LEU A 128 -1.40 -13.76 1.79
CA LEU A 128 -1.74 -14.59 2.94
C LEU A 128 -2.63 -15.76 2.53
N ASN A 129 -2.22 -16.99 2.82
CA ASN A 129 -3.00 -18.19 2.50
C ASN A 129 -3.76 -18.71 3.72
N HIS A 130 -3.09 -18.75 4.86
CA HIS A 130 -3.66 -19.24 6.11
C HIS A 130 -3.15 -18.39 7.28
N ILE A 131 -4.02 -18.19 8.27
CA ILE A 131 -3.78 -17.31 9.42
C ILE A 131 -4.30 -17.99 10.67
N THR A 132 -3.58 -17.85 11.78
CA THR A 132 -3.99 -18.37 13.08
C THR A 132 -3.56 -17.39 14.15
N ARG A 133 -4.39 -17.23 15.17
CA ARG A 133 -4.06 -16.42 16.34
C ARG A 133 -2.88 -17.07 17.08
N ASP A 134 -1.86 -16.28 17.41
CA ASP A 134 -0.79 -16.75 18.31
C ASP A 134 -1.24 -16.49 19.75
N SER A 135 -2.20 -17.29 20.23
CA SER A 135 -2.63 -17.28 21.62
C SER A 135 -1.55 -17.92 22.48
N HIS A 136 -0.84 -17.09 23.24
CA HIS A 136 0.11 -17.51 24.27
C HIS A 136 -0.58 -18.25 25.42
#